data_AF-A0A318ZPV2-F1
#
_entry.id   AF-A0A318ZPV2-F1
#
_cell.length_a   1.000
_cell.length_b   1.000
_cell.length_c   1.000
_cell.angle_alpha   90.00
_cell.angle_beta   90.00
_cell.angle_gamma   90.00
#
_symmetry.space_group_name_H-M   'P 1'
#
loop_
_entity.id
_entity.type
_entity.pdbx_description
1 polymer ?
#
loop_
_entity_poly.entity_id
_entity_poly.type
_entity_poly.pdbx_seq_one_letter_code
_entity_poly.pdbx_strand_id
1 'polypeptide(L)'
;MTTCKSGSSTDCNFTCPYGGSWFVCDTAPYFVGCCASDPCNNTTSPACPTSSLHAASFNHQLYDEILPNRCIDNSSSDWYTCNDTSPTFVGCCKNNPCGDGCAEDDLLPAAWSSSSAGQLKLFQDNASATTTASSSATHTDSSSSSSSHSSLSAGAIAGIAIGAAALVAFIVLAFFFFLRRRRRQEASAAEAERQRMYPGEYGSHHNPSSPYQGAVPQRRLRNVPSCS
;
A
#
# COMPACT_ATOMS: atom_id res chain seq x y z
N MET A 1 -27.08 14.22 12.72
CA MET A 1 -25.96 13.40 12.22
C MET A 1 -26.27 11.98 12.63
N THR A 2 -26.54 11.11 11.67
CA THR A 2 -26.74 9.68 11.94
C THR A 2 -25.39 9.12 12.34
N THR A 3 -25.23 8.72 13.60
CA THR A 3 -24.01 8.07 14.06
C THR A 3 -24.06 6.60 13.65
N CYS A 4 -23.23 6.22 12.67
CA CYS A 4 -23.08 4.82 12.27
C CYS A 4 -22.54 3.97 13.42
N LYS A 5 -22.77 2.66 13.35
CA LYS A 5 -22.03 1.68 14.16
C LYS A 5 -20.53 1.82 13.88
N SER A 6 -19.69 1.75 14.91
CA SER A 6 -18.23 1.75 14.75
C SER A 6 -17.78 0.68 13.74
N GLY A 7 -16.82 1.03 12.88
CA GLY A 7 -16.35 0.16 11.81
C GLY A 7 -17.18 0.21 10.52
N SER A 8 -18.25 1.01 10.46
CA SER A 8 -18.97 1.28 9.20
C SER A 8 -18.22 2.29 8.32
N SER A 9 -18.62 2.37 7.06
CA SER A 9 -18.22 3.44 6.15
C SER A 9 -18.76 4.82 6.60
N THR A 10 -18.25 5.89 5.99
CA THR A 10 -18.49 7.29 6.38
C THR A 10 -19.97 7.67 6.50
N ASP A 11 -20.78 7.29 5.52
CA ASP A 11 -22.21 7.58 5.43
C ASP A 11 -23.09 6.38 5.83
N CYS A 12 -22.49 5.38 6.48
CA CYS A 12 -23.12 4.13 6.89
C CYS A 12 -23.65 3.26 5.74
N ASN A 13 -23.25 3.51 4.49
CA ASN A 13 -23.73 2.73 3.36
C ASN A 13 -23.15 1.31 3.32
N PHE A 14 -22.03 1.07 4.00
CA PHE A 14 -21.45 -0.25 4.23
C PHE A 14 -21.17 -0.43 5.71
N THR A 15 -21.54 -1.59 6.24
CA THR A 15 -21.46 -1.86 7.68
C THR A 15 -20.93 -3.25 7.96
N CYS A 16 -20.36 -3.41 9.15
CA CYS A 16 -19.83 -4.67 9.67
C CYS A 16 -20.67 -5.16 10.85
N PRO A 17 -21.82 -5.81 10.59
CA PRO A 17 -22.76 -6.20 11.63
C PRO A 17 -22.16 -7.16 12.65
N TYR A 18 -21.28 -8.06 12.21
CA TYR A 18 -20.72 -9.15 13.03
C TYR A 18 -19.31 -8.88 13.58
N GLY A 19 -18.67 -7.76 13.21
CA GLY A 19 -17.34 -7.40 13.72
C GLY A 19 -16.41 -6.85 12.65
N GLY A 20 -15.28 -6.29 13.10
CA GLY A 20 -14.30 -5.64 12.22
C GLY A 20 -14.70 -4.24 11.75
N SER A 21 -13.94 -3.75 10.79
CA SER A 21 -14.15 -2.47 10.12
C SER A 21 -14.24 -2.67 8.61
N TRP A 22 -15.01 -1.82 7.96
CA TRP A 22 -15.13 -1.76 6.52
C TRP A 22 -13.84 -1.21 5.91
N PHE A 23 -13.25 -1.97 4.97
CA PHE A 23 -12.05 -1.58 4.27
C PHE A 23 -12.24 -1.70 2.75
N VAL A 24 -11.60 -0.79 2.02
CA VAL A 24 -11.54 -0.79 0.56
C VAL A 24 -10.12 -0.42 0.15
N CYS A 25 -9.41 -1.35 -0.46
CA CYS A 25 -8.01 -1.17 -0.83
C CYS A 25 -7.88 -0.74 -2.29
N ASP A 26 -7.13 0.32 -2.55
CA ASP A 26 -6.89 0.87 -3.89
C ASP A 26 -5.76 0.16 -4.66
N THR A 27 -5.06 -0.75 -3.98
CA THR A 27 -3.95 -1.56 -4.50
C THR A 27 -4.26 -3.04 -4.40
N ALA A 28 -3.57 -3.86 -5.21
CA ALA A 28 -3.75 -5.31 -5.22
C ALA A 28 -3.52 -5.91 -3.81
N PRO A 29 -4.39 -6.84 -3.35
CA PRO A 29 -5.39 -7.58 -4.12
C PRO A 29 -6.77 -6.90 -4.24
N TYR A 30 -6.87 -5.60 -4.01
CA TYR A 30 -8.10 -4.80 -4.15
C TYR A 30 -9.21 -5.24 -3.20
N PHE A 31 -8.83 -5.61 -1.98
CA PHE A 31 -9.77 -6.10 -0.97
C PHE A 31 -10.93 -5.11 -0.75
N VAL A 32 -12.13 -5.67 -0.60
CA VAL A 32 -13.33 -4.96 -0.16
C VAL A 32 -14.11 -5.85 0.81
N GLY A 33 -14.48 -5.31 1.97
CA GLY A 33 -15.24 -6.07 2.97
C GLY A 33 -14.93 -5.68 4.41
N CYS A 34 -15.45 -6.47 5.34
CA CYS A 34 -15.20 -6.30 6.76
C CYS A 34 -14.02 -7.15 7.21
N CYS A 35 -13.01 -6.50 7.81
CA CYS A 35 -11.85 -7.16 8.36
C CYS A 35 -11.55 -6.68 9.78
N ALA A 36 -11.00 -7.54 10.64
CA ALA A 36 -10.57 -7.16 11.98
C ALA A 36 -9.35 -6.22 12.00
N SER A 37 -8.59 -6.15 10.92
CA SER A 37 -7.39 -5.31 10.78
C SER A 37 -7.27 -4.79 9.35
N ASP A 38 -6.57 -3.67 9.17
CA ASP A 38 -6.40 -3.02 7.88
C ASP A 38 -5.71 -3.95 6.85
N PRO A 39 -6.43 -4.43 5.83
CA PRO A 39 -5.88 -5.33 4.82
C PRO A 39 -5.11 -4.57 3.72
N CYS A 40 -5.18 -3.23 3.66
CA CYS A 40 -4.66 -2.44 2.53
C CYS A 40 -3.14 -2.25 2.55
N ASN A 41 -2.49 -2.56 3.67
CA ASN A 41 -1.03 -2.63 3.77
C ASN A 41 -0.49 -4.04 3.53
N ASN A 42 -1.36 -5.03 3.27
CA ASN A 42 -0.96 -6.41 3.01
C ASN A 42 -1.10 -6.74 1.52
N THR A 43 0.04 -6.89 0.85
CA THR A 43 0.10 -7.25 -0.57
C THR A 43 0.11 -8.77 -0.80
N THR A 44 0.09 -9.57 0.26
CA THR A 44 0.04 -11.04 0.21
C THR A 44 -1.41 -11.51 0.29
N SER A 45 -1.79 -12.48 -0.54
CA SER A 45 -3.13 -13.07 -0.47
C SER A 45 -3.26 -14.11 0.67
N PRO A 46 -4.42 -14.18 1.33
CA PRO A 46 -5.50 -13.19 1.29
C PRO A 46 -5.13 -11.97 2.17
N ALA A 47 -5.39 -10.76 1.66
CA ALA A 47 -5.09 -9.51 2.39
C ALA A 47 -5.81 -9.46 3.75
N CYS A 48 -7.02 -10.03 3.83
CA CYS A 48 -7.73 -10.33 5.07
C CYS A 48 -7.89 -11.86 5.23
N PRO A 49 -7.24 -12.50 6.21
CA PRO A 49 -7.43 -13.92 6.50
C PRO A 49 -8.87 -14.26 6.90
N THR A 50 -9.34 -15.46 6.59
CA THR A 50 -10.72 -15.91 6.89
C THR A 50 -11.06 -15.85 8.38
N SER A 51 -10.10 -16.07 9.27
CA SER A 51 -10.28 -15.95 10.74
C SER A 51 -10.55 -14.52 11.21
N SER A 52 -10.26 -13.52 10.38
CA SER A 52 -10.41 -12.09 10.67
C SER A 52 -11.43 -11.43 9.74
N LEU A 53 -12.07 -12.22 8.87
CA LEU A 53 -13.02 -11.78 7.87
C LEU A 53 -14.42 -11.89 8.46
N HIS A 54 -15.25 -10.87 8.24
CA HIS A 54 -16.62 -10.84 8.71
C HIS A 54 -17.58 -10.51 7.57
N ALA A 55 -18.83 -10.98 7.66
CA ALA A 55 -19.83 -10.68 6.66
C ALA A 55 -20.14 -9.17 6.66
N ALA A 56 -20.11 -8.57 5.48
CA ALA A 56 -20.42 -7.18 5.27
C ALA A 56 -21.88 -7.00 4.84
N SER A 57 -22.45 -5.88 5.25
CA SER A 57 -23.78 -5.44 4.87
C SER A 57 -23.70 -4.09 4.17
N PHE A 58 -24.70 -3.77 3.37
CA PHE A 58 -24.82 -2.53 2.63
C PHE A 58 -26.21 -1.90 2.77
N ASN A 59 -26.32 -0.61 2.50
CA ASN A 59 -27.60 0.07 2.41
C ASN A 59 -28.38 -0.44 1.18
N HIS A 60 -29.56 -1.01 1.40
CA HIS A 60 -30.45 -1.55 0.36
C HIS A 60 -30.63 -0.63 -0.86
N GLN A 61 -30.56 0.69 -0.68
CA GLN A 61 -30.66 1.66 -1.78
C GLN A 61 -29.56 1.53 -2.83
N LEU A 62 -28.41 0.93 -2.48
CA LEU A 62 -27.28 0.73 -3.38
C LEU A 62 -27.35 -0.58 -4.18
N TYR A 63 -28.40 -1.40 -4.00
CA TYR A 63 -28.48 -2.73 -4.60
C TYR A 63 -28.23 -2.73 -6.11
N ASP A 64 -28.88 -1.82 -6.84
CA ASP A 64 -28.74 -1.72 -8.30
C ASP A 64 -27.40 -1.09 -8.74
N GLU A 65 -26.68 -0.44 -7.82
CA GLU A 65 -25.37 0.16 -8.08
C GLU A 65 -24.21 -0.81 -7.87
N ILE A 66 -24.40 -1.83 -7.01
CA ILE A 66 -23.38 -2.85 -6.71
C ILE A 66 -23.36 -3.87 -7.85
N LEU A 67 -22.55 -3.58 -8.87
CA LEU A 67 -22.28 -4.53 -9.95
C LEU A 67 -21.49 -5.75 -9.43
N PRO A 68 -21.45 -6.88 -10.18
CA PRO A 68 -20.66 -8.04 -9.81
C PRO A 68 -19.17 -7.72 -9.60
N ASN A 69 -18.56 -8.36 -8.60
CA ASN A 69 -17.14 -8.22 -8.25
C ASN A 69 -16.45 -9.59 -8.27
N ARG A 70 -15.27 -9.68 -7.65
CA ARG A 70 -14.42 -10.87 -7.68
C ARG A 70 -14.19 -11.39 -6.27
N CYS A 71 -13.77 -12.64 -6.19
CA CYS A 71 -13.32 -13.27 -4.96
C CYS A 71 -11.80 -13.47 -5.06
N ILE A 72 -11.07 -13.12 -4.00
CA ILE A 72 -9.63 -13.29 -3.94
C ILE A 72 -9.35 -14.80 -3.89
N ASP A 73 -8.52 -15.29 -4.81
CA ASP A 73 -8.15 -16.71 -4.98
C ASP A 73 -9.31 -17.69 -5.18
N ASN A 74 -10.51 -17.18 -5.52
CA ASN A 74 -11.73 -17.98 -5.70
C ASN A 74 -12.49 -17.53 -6.96
N SER A 75 -13.55 -18.25 -7.32
CA SER A 75 -14.35 -17.94 -8.51
C SER A 75 -15.16 -16.66 -8.30
N SER A 76 -15.31 -15.84 -9.35
CA SER A 76 -16.22 -14.67 -9.30
C SER A 76 -17.69 -15.06 -9.24
N SER A 77 -18.05 -16.34 -9.50
CA SER A 77 -19.40 -16.86 -9.28
C SER A 77 -19.81 -16.88 -7.81
N ASP A 78 -18.83 -16.80 -6.91
CA ASP A 78 -19.04 -16.86 -5.47
C ASP A 78 -19.31 -15.46 -4.88
N TRP A 79 -19.37 -14.42 -5.73
CA TRP A 79 -19.78 -13.07 -5.34
C TRP A 79 -21.30 -12.97 -5.28
N TYR A 80 -21.81 -12.45 -4.17
CA TYR A 80 -23.24 -12.21 -3.96
C TYR A 80 -23.50 -10.79 -3.45
N THR A 81 -24.62 -10.25 -3.91
CA THR A 81 -25.26 -9.06 -3.36
C THR A 81 -26.70 -9.46 -3.03
N CYS A 82 -27.05 -9.50 -1.74
CA CYS A 82 -28.37 -9.94 -1.28
C CYS A 82 -29.10 -8.79 -0.62
N ASN A 83 -30.18 -8.32 -1.26
CA ASN A 83 -30.99 -7.22 -0.76
C ASN A 83 -32.04 -7.66 0.26
N ASP A 84 -32.49 -8.90 0.18
CA ASP A 84 -33.64 -9.35 0.97
C ASP A 84 -33.25 -10.06 2.29
N THR A 85 -31.95 -10.11 2.60
CA THR A 85 -31.45 -10.63 3.88
C THR A 85 -31.47 -9.55 4.95
N SER A 86 -31.55 -9.96 6.23
CA SER A 86 -31.52 -9.04 7.38
C SER A 86 -30.40 -9.44 8.35
N PRO A 87 -29.23 -8.75 8.34
CA PRO A 87 -28.86 -7.63 7.46
C PRO A 87 -28.62 -8.06 6.01
N THR A 88 -28.56 -7.10 5.09
CA THR A 88 -28.13 -7.37 3.69
C THR A 88 -26.75 -8.02 3.67
N PHE A 89 -26.45 -8.73 2.58
CA PHE A 89 -25.13 -9.32 2.38
C PHE A 89 -24.46 -8.77 1.12
N VAL A 90 -23.20 -8.39 1.22
CA VAL A 90 -22.34 -8.14 0.04
C VAL A 90 -20.97 -8.75 0.27
N GLY A 91 -20.47 -9.50 -0.70
CA GLY A 91 -19.16 -10.12 -0.62
C GLY A 91 -19.13 -11.50 -1.27
N CYS A 92 -18.10 -12.27 -0.93
CA CYS A 92 -17.93 -13.62 -1.45
C CYS A 92 -18.34 -14.68 -0.42
N CYS A 93 -19.08 -15.69 -0.89
CA CYS A 93 -19.54 -16.82 -0.07
C CYS A 93 -19.53 -18.11 -0.89
N LYS A 94 -19.10 -19.23 -0.31
CA LYS A 94 -19.14 -20.54 -1.00
C LYS A 94 -20.57 -20.98 -1.31
N ASN A 95 -21.49 -20.69 -0.39
CA ASN A 95 -22.90 -21.05 -0.48
C ASN A 95 -23.73 -19.80 -0.69
N ASN A 96 -24.84 -19.91 -1.45
CA ASN A 96 -25.70 -18.77 -1.73
C ASN A 96 -26.22 -18.15 -0.41
N PRO A 97 -25.83 -16.91 -0.07
CA PRO A 97 -26.19 -16.28 1.19
C PRO A 97 -27.53 -15.55 1.14
N CYS A 98 -28.21 -15.49 -0.01
CA CYS A 98 -29.43 -14.69 -0.21
C CYS A 98 -30.71 -15.31 0.39
N GLY A 99 -30.60 -15.90 1.58
CA GLY A 99 -31.70 -16.36 2.42
C GLY A 99 -31.39 -16.09 3.89
N ASP A 100 -30.38 -16.80 4.42
CA ASP A 100 -30.01 -16.75 5.85
C ASP A 100 -28.71 -15.97 6.13
N GLY A 101 -28.09 -15.38 5.10
CA GLY A 101 -26.75 -14.79 5.17
C GLY A 101 -25.65 -15.81 4.86
N CYS A 102 -24.39 -15.37 4.94
CA CYS A 102 -23.22 -16.22 4.72
C CYS A 102 -22.68 -16.73 6.05
N ALA A 103 -22.49 -18.04 6.18
CA ALA A 103 -21.82 -18.64 7.33
C ALA A 103 -20.33 -18.23 7.38
N GLU A 104 -19.74 -18.11 8.56
CA GLU A 104 -18.35 -17.63 8.72
C GLU A 104 -17.32 -18.53 8.03
N ASP A 105 -17.57 -19.84 8.03
CA ASP A 105 -16.73 -20.87 7.39
C ASP A 105 -16.89 -20.94 5.86
N ASP A 106 -17.98 -20.36 5.34
CA ASP A 106 -18.23 -20.19 3.91
C ASP A 106 -17.82 -18.82 3.38
N LEU A 107 -17.50 -17.89 4.27
CA LEU A 107 -17.12 -16.53 3.91
C LEU A 107 -15.74 -16.51 3.24
N LEU A 108 -15.65 -15.80 2.12
CA LEU A 108 -14.45 -15.70 1.31
C LEU A 108 -14.01 -14.22 1.16
N PRO A 109 -12.70 -13.96 1.09
CA PRO A 109 -12.19 -12.61 0.89
C PRO A 109 -12.62 -12.08 -0.48
N ALA A 110 -13.24 -10.90 -0.48
CA ALA A 110 -13.77 -10.26 -1.68
C ALA A 110 -12.78 -9.21 -2.21
N ALA A 111 -12.79 -9.00 -3.53
CA ALA A 111 -12.05 -7.94 -4.20
C ALA A 111 -12.97 -7.17 -5.15
N TRP A 112 -12.91 -5.83 -5.10
CA TRP A 112 -13.67 -5.03 -6.04
C TRP A 112 -13.04 -5.12 -7.44
N SER A 113 -13.87 -5.07 -8.47
CA SER A 113 -13.39 -5.23 -9.83
C SER A 113 -12.95 -3.90 -10.43
N SER A 114 -11.65 -3.72 -10.67
CA SER A 114 -11.12 -2.51 -11.30
C SER A 114 -11.61 -2.27 -12.73
N SER A 115 -12.17 -3.30 -13.38
CA SER A 115 -12.81 -3.19 -14.69
C SER A 115 -14.22 -2.60 -14.65
N SER A 116 -14.85 -2.52 -13.47
CA SER A 116 -16.19 -1.97 -13.29
C SER A 116 -16.09 -0.51 -12.87
N ALA A 117 -16.38 0.40 -13.79
CA ALA A 117 -16.28 1.83 -13.53
C ALA A 117 -17.18 2.24 -12.34
N GLY A 118 -16.63 3.03 -11.41
CA GLY A 118 -17.38 3.58 -10.28
C GLY A 118 -17.45 2.72 -9.01
N GLN A 119 -17.21 1.41 -9.08
CA GLN A 119 -17.28 0.52 -7.91
C GLN A 119 -16.34 0.93 -6.77
N LEU A 120 -15.11 1.38 -7.08
CA LEU A 120 -14.18 1.86 -6.05
C LEU A 120 -14.79 3.04 -5.27
N LYS A 121 -15.37 4.02 -5.98
CA LYS A 121 -15.98 5.20 -5.34
C LYS A 121 -17.24 4.85 -4.56
N LEU A 122 -18.03 3.90 -5.08
CA LEU A 122 -19.20 3.36 -4.40
C LEU A 122 -18.78 2.74 -3.07
N PHE A 123 -17.86 1.78 -3.08
CA PHE A 123 -17.41 1.08 -1.87
C PHE A 123 -16.65 1.99 -0.89
N GLN A 124 -15.92 2.99 -1.38
CA GLN A 124 -15.32 4.03 -0.54
C GLN A 124 -16.35 4.93 0.14
N ASP A 125 -17.63 4.74 -0.16
CA ASP A 125 -18.72 5.55 0.35
C ASP A 125 -18.50 7.03 0.02
N ASN A 126 -18.03 7.26 -1.21
CA ASN A 126 -17.70 8.57 -1.76
C ASN A 126 -18.50 8.83 -3.05
N ALA A 127 -19.62 8.12 -3.22
CA ALA A 127 -20.52 8.31 -4.35
C ALA A 127 -21.37 9.57 -4.12
N SER A 128 -20.99 10.69 -4.75
CA SER A 128 -21.98 11.71 -5.12
C SER A 128 -23.02 11.03 -5.98
N ALA A 129 -24.22 10.82 -5.43
CA ALA A 129 -25.40 10.38 -6.15
C ALA A 129 -25.53 11.17 -7.46
N THR A 130 -25.12 10.56 -8.57
CA THR A 130 -25.32 11.10 -9.91
C THR A 130 -26.25 10.13 -10.64
N THR A 131 -27.46 10.04 -10.12
CA THR A 131 -28.66 9.75 -10.89
C THR A 131 -29.34 11.09 -11.12
N THR A 132 -29.47 11.58 -12.35
CA THR A 132 -30.75 11.44 -13.07
C THR A 132 -30.51 11.58 -14.57
N ALA A 133 -30.91 10.55 -15.32
CA ALA A 133 -31.20 10.65 -16.74
C ALA A 133 -32.68 11.01 -16.95
N SER A 134 -32.90 11.94 -17.89
CA SER A 134 -34.08 12.12 -18.75
C SER A 134 -35.35 12.86 -18.25
N SER A 135 -35.66 13.92 -19.03
CA SER A 135 -36.98 14.38 -19.51
C SER A 135 -37.81 15.41 -18.72
N SER A 136 -37.88 16.60 -19.32
CA SER A 136 -39.06 17.48 -19.50
C SER A 136 -39.44 18.55 -18.46
N ALA A 137 -39.38 19.80 -18.95
CA ALA A 137 -40.22 20.99 -18.70
C ALA A 137 -40.38 21.58 -17.28
N THR A 138 -39.83 22.80 -17.15
CA THR A 138 -40.33 24.01 -16.44
C THR A 138 -41.32 23.83 -15.28
N HIS A 139 -40.94 24.27 -14.07
CA HIS A 139 -41.47 25.49 -13.41
C HIS A 139 -40.80 25.73 -12.04
N THR A 140 -40.98 26.96 -11.56
CA THR A 140 -40.10 27.77 -10.70
C THR A 140 -40.28 27.58 -9.19
N ASP A 141 -39.22 27.95 -8.46
CA ASP A 141 -39.12 28.44 -7.07
C ASP A 141 -39.55 27.53 -5.90
N SER A 142 -38.57 27.20 -5.04
CA SER A 142 -38.49 27.76 -3.66
C SER A 142 -37.28 27.23 -2.89
N SER A 143 -36.41 28.17 -2.50
CA SER A 143 -35.57 28.23 -1.30
C SER A 143 -35.12 26.93 -0.60
N SER A 144 -33.81 26.65 -0.64
CA SER A 144 -33.10 26.04 0.50
C SER A 144 -31.60 26.33 0.47
N SER A 145 -31.10 26.78 1.62
CA SER A 145 -29.73 27.11 2.02
C SER A 145 -28.60 26.35 1.31
N SER A 146 -27.71 27.11 0.66
CA SER A 146 -26.43 26.67 0.11
C SER A 146 -25.43 26.28 1.20
N SER A 147 -25.17 24.99 1.38
CA SER A 147 -23.97 24.49 2.05
C SER A 147 -22.82 24.43 1.04
N SER A 148 -22.06 25.52 0.98
CA SER A 148 -20.86 25.69 0.18
C SER A 148 -19.79 24.67 0.58
N HIS A 149 -19.57 23.64 -0.22
CA HIS A 149 -18.31 22.87 -0.20
C HIS A 149 -17.37 23.49 -1.22
N SER A 150 -16.29 24.09 -0.75
CA SER A 150 -15.28 24.75 -1.57
C SER A 150 -14.50 23.72 -2.38
N SER A 151 -14.90 23.52 -3.64
CA SER A 151 -14.04 22.93 -4.66
C SER A 151 -12.85 23.86 -4.88
N LEU A 152 -11.64 23.37 -4.63
CA LEU A 152 -10.43 24.14 -4.90
C LEU A 152 -10.36 24.42 -6.41
N SER A 153 -10.32 25.71 -6.76
CA SER A 153 -10.21 26.19 -8.13
C SER A 153 -9.04 25.51 -8.85
N ALA A 154 -9.19 25.25 -10.14
CA ALA A 154 -8.12 24.73 -10.99
C ALA A 154 -6.80 25.53 -10.85
N GLY A 155 -6.88 26.82 -10.51
CA GLY A 155 -5.72 27.66 -10.18
C GLY A 155 -4.99 27.29 -8.89
N ALA A 156 -5.70 26.80 -7.86
CA ALA A 156 -5.09 26.33 -6.61
C ALA A 156 -4.35 24.98 -6.82
N ILE A 157 -4.93 24.10 -7.64
CA ILE A 157 -4.32 22.81 -8.00
C ILE A 157 -3.08 23.02 -8.86
N ALA A 158 -3.09 23.98 -9.81
CA ALA A 158 -1.93 24.32 -10.63
C ALA A 158 -0.76 24.91 -9.82
N GLY A 159 -1.05 25.67 -8.76
CA GLY A 159 -0.01 26.29 -7.92
C GLY A 159 0.82 25.28 -7.11
N ILE A 160 0.20 24.22 -6.59
CA ILE A 160 0.88 23.24 -5.73
C ILE A 160 1.87 22.38 -6.53
N ALA A 161 1.55 22.05 -7.78
CA ALA A 161 2.41 21.23 -8.64
C ALA A 161 3.78 21.88 -8.92
N ILE A 162 3.82 23.22 -9.09
CA ILE A 162 5.07 23.94 -9.40
C ILE A 162 5.90 24.14 -8.13
N GLY A 163 5.27 24.33 -6.97
CA GLY A 163 5.96 24.48 -5.68
C GLY A 163 6.69 23.21 -5.22
N ALA A 164 6.11 22.03 -5.49
CA ALA A 164 6.69 20.75 -5.09
C ALA A 164 8.05 20.48 -5.78
N ALA A 165 8.19 20.83 -7.06
CA ALA A 165 9.43 20.63 -7.80
C ALA A 165 10.60 21.44 -7.20
N ALA A 166 10.36 22.68 -6.80
CA ALA A 166 11.37 23.53 -6.18
C ALA A 166 11.77 23.03 -4.77
N LEU A 167 10.79 22.58 -3.98
CA LEU A 167 11.04 22.02 -2.65
C LEU A 167 11.86 20.73 -2.72
N VAL A 168 11.51 19.82 -3.63
CA VAL A 168 12.24 18.54 -3.82
C VAL A 168 13.67 18.80 -4.27
N ALA A 169 13.89 19.73 -5.20
CA ALA A 169 15.23 20.12 -5.62
C ALA A 169 16.06 20.67 -4.44
N PHE A 170 15.46 21.50 -3.58
CA PHE A 170 16.12 22.02 -2.38
C PHE A 170 16.48 20.92 -1.37
N ILE A 171 15.58 19.97 -1.14
CA ILE A 171 15.81 18.84 -0.21
C ILE A 171 16.95 17.95 -0.73
N VAL A 172 16.97 17.62 -2.02
CA VAL A 172 18.04 16.82 -2.63
C VAL A 172 19.39 17.53 -2.52
N LEU A 173 19.44 18.84 -2.81
CA LEU A 173 20.67 19.63 -2.67
C LEU A 173 21.14 19.72 -1.21
N ALA A 174 20.21 19.94 -0.27
CA ALA A 174 20.52 19.99 1.16
C ALA A 174 21.06 18.65 1.66
N PHE A 175 20.42 17.54 1.27
CA PHE A 175 20.84 16.19 1.63
C PHE A 175 22.22 15.84 1.04
N PHE A 176 22.44 16.13 -0.24
CA PHE A 176 23.73 15.94 -0.90
C PHE A 176 24.83 16.78 -0.25
N PHE A 177 24.54 18.04 0.09
CA PHE A 177 25.49 18.92 0.78
C PHE A 177 25.82 18.42 2.20
N PHE A 178 24.82 17.94 2.94
CA PHE A 178 25.02 17.36 4.28
C PHE A 178 25.88 16.09 4.24
N LEU A 179 25.61 15.19 3.28
CA LEU A 179 26.43 13.99 3.08
C LEU A 179 27.85 14.35 2.68
N ARG A 180 28.04 15.32 1.78
CA ARG A 180 29.37 15.78 1.39
C ARG A 180 30.14 16.43 2.55
N ARG A 181 29.45 17.18 3.42
CA ARG A 181 30.05 17.79 4.62
C ARG A 181 30.45 16.72 5.63
N ARG A 182 29.61 15.70 5.84
CA ARG A 182 29.90 14.58 6.72
C ARG A 182 31.08 13.74 6.22
N ARG A 183 31.16 13.48 4.91
CA ARG A 183 32.31 12.78 4.30
C ARG A 183 33.62 13.58 4.39
N ARG A 184 33.56 14.92 4.42
CA ARG A 184 34.73 15.76 4.71
C ARG A 184 35.18 15.70 6.17
N GLN A 185 34.27 15.40 7.11
CA GLN A 185 34.61 15.18 8.52
C GLN A 185 35.25 13.80 8.76
N GLU A 186 34.90 12.80 7.95
CA GLU A 186 35.54 11.47 7.98
C GLU A 186 36.96 11.49 7.39
N ALA A 187 37.26 12.41 6.44
CA ALA A 187 38.60 12.59 5.91
C ALA A 187 39.59 13.20 6.94
N SER A 188 39.13 14.08 7.84
CA SER A 188 39.95 14.63 8.93
C SER A 188 40.11 13.69 10.13
N ALA A 189 39.23 12.69 10.30
CA ALA A 189 39.41 11.63 11.29
C ALA A 189 40.42 10.55 10.83
N ALA A 190 40.50 10.28 9.52
CA ALA A 190 41.46 9.34 8.95
C ALA A 190 42.92 9.83 9.03
N GLU A 191 43.16 11.15 8.99
CA GLU A 191 44.49 11.73 9.24
C GLU A 191 44.89 11.73 10.73
N ALA A 192 43.91 11.87 11.64
CA ALA A 192 44.15 11.79 13.09
C ALA A 192 44.53 10.37 13.56
N GLU A 193 44.04 9.32 12.89
CA GLU A 193 44.44 7.93 13.15
C GLU A 193 45.85 7.61 12.62
N ARG A 194 46.27 8.15 11.46
CA ARG A 194 47.65 7.96 10.97
C ARG A 194 48.70 8.63 11.86
N GLN A 195 48.33 9.66 12.62
CA GLN A 195 49.21 10.27 13.62
C GLN A 195 49.20 9.58 14.98
N ARG A 196 48.24 8.69 15.26
CA ARG A 196 48.16 7.95 16.54
C ARG A 196 48.81 6.56 16.51
N MET A 197 49.15 6.02 15.35
CA MET A 197 49.85 4.73 15.22
C MET A 197 51.38 4.85 15.38
N TYR A 198 51.92 5.94 15.94
CA TYR A 198 53.35 6.02 16.24
C TYR A 198 53.64 6.89 17.49
N PRO A 199 53.74 6.29 18.68
CA PRO A 199 54.71 6.73 19.65
C PRO A 199 56.02 5.93 19.44
N GLY A 200 57.14 6.65 19.39
CA GLY A 200 58.48 6.06 19.57
C GLY A 200 58.59 5.35 20.94
N GLU A 201 59.69 4.71 21.31
CA GLU A 201 61.09 5.11 21.12
C GLU A 201 61.99 4.07 21.83
N TYR A 202 63.29 4.12 21.52
CA TYR A 202 64.46 3.69 22.33
C TYR A 202 65.09 2.28 22.25
N GLY A 203 66.40 2.29 21.98
CA GLY A 203 67.42 1.36 22.51
C GLY A 203 68.00 0.36 21.50
N SER A 204 69.00 0.72 20.68
CA SER A 204 70.45 0.68 20.94
C SER A 204 71.12 -0.71 20.91
N HIS A 205 72.23 -0.77 20.17
CA HIS A 205 73.34 -1.74 20.16
C HIS A 205 73.39 -2.90 19.12
N HIS A 206 74.25 -2.66 18.13
CA HIS A 206 75.33 -3.52 17.58
C HIS A 206 75.07 -4.96 17.11
N ASN A 207 75.39 -5.16 15.83
CA ASN A 207 76.49 -5.98 15.29
C ASN A 207 76.04 -7.02 14.24
N PRO A 208 76.78 -7.19 13.13
CA PRO A 208 76.37 -7.99 11.99
C PRO A 208 76.91 -9.43 12.07
N SER A 209 76.45 -10.25 11.11
CA SER A 209 77.07 -11.46 10.53
C SER A 209 76.37 -12.82 10.78
N SER A 210 75.93 -13.39 9.64
CA SER A 210 76.15 -14.79 9.19
C SER A 210 75.35 -15.94 9.86
N PRO A 211 75.30 -17.17 9.28
CA PRO A 211 74.87 -17.56 7.92
C PRO A 211 73.95 -18.82 7.89
N TYR A 212 73.43 -19.17 6.69
CA TYR A 212 72.86 -20.48 6.30
C TYR A 212 71.57 -20.93 7.03
N GLN A 213 70.64 -21.73 6.50
CA GLN A 213 70.57 -22.69 5.38
C GLN A 213 69.05 -22.88 5.15
N GLY A 214 68.53 -22.93 3.93
CA GLY A 214 68.32 -24.24 3.33
C GLY A 214 67.20 -24.27 2.28
N ALA A 215 67.58 -24.79 1.12
CA ALA A 215 66.79 -25.57 0.17
C ALA A 215 65.68 -24.90 -0.68
N VAL A 216 66.08 -24.61 -1.91
CA VAL A 216 65.27 -24.55 -3.14
C VAL A 216 64.80 -25.97 -3.54
N PRO A 217 63.75 -26.14 -4.38
CA PRO A 217 64.02 -26.19 -5.81
C PRO A 217 63.01 -25.43 -6.69
N GLN A 218 63.53 -24.97 -7.82
CA GLN A 218 62.86 -24.18 -8.85
C GLN A 218 61.97 -25.03 -9.77
N ARG A 219 60.92 -24.35 -10.24
CA ARG A 219 60.16 -24.67 -11.45
C ARG A 219 61.07 -24.73 -12.69
N ARG A 220 60.98 -25.82 -13.45
CA ARG A 220 60.87 -25.87 -14.93
C ARG A 220 60.16 -27.19 -15.23
N LEU A 221 59.17 -27.26 -16.10
CA LEU A 221 59.35 -27.25 -17.54
C LEU A 221 58.07 -26.75 -18.20
N ARG A 222 58.21 -25.69 -19.01
CA ARG A 222 57.26 -25.35 -20.07
C ARG A 222 58.01 -25.65 -21.36
N ASN A 223 57.54 -26.64 -22.11
CA ASN A 223 57.59 -26.64 -23.58
C ASN A 223 56.73 -27.78 -24.13
N VAL A 224 55.71 -27.37 -24.86
CA VAL A 224 54.89 -28.12 -25.83
C VAL A 224 55.59 -27.91 -27.20
N PRO A 225 55.62 -28.88 -28.14
CA PRO A 225 54.61 -28.89 -29.21
C PRO A 225 54.24 -30.26 -29.83
N SER A 226 53.00 -30.26 -30.36
CA SER A 226 52.47 -30.79 -31.64
C SER A 226 52.48 -32.28 -32.03
N CYS A 227 51.25 -32.76 -32.24
CA CYS A 227 50.68 -33.60 -33.31
C CYS A 227 51.56 -34.52 -34.17
N SER A 228 51.20 -35.80 -34.19
CA SER A 228 50.68 -36.53 -35.37
C SER A 228 49.96 -37.80 -34.91
#